data_AF-A0A915AUR8-F1
#
_entry.id   AF-A0A915AUR8-F1
#
_cell.length_a   1.000
_cell.length_b   1.000
_cell.length_c   1.000
_cell.angle_alpha   90.00
_cell.angle_beta   90.00
_cell.angle_gamma   90.00
#
_symmetry.space_group_name_H-M   'P 1'
#
loop_
_entity.id
_entity.type
_entity.pdbx_description
1 polymer ?
#
loop_
_entity_poly.entity_id
_entity_poly.type
_entity_poly.pdbx_seq_one_letter_code
_entity_poly.pdbx_strand_id
1 'polypeptide(L)'
;NDAKYHVCCGSVHIKIAARVVSLVCIAAAFCNVVYATARGITVAFYSWVSFSFASAIFGCLVYGVFKEKRIYMLPYLLFQAASIAMTAISLFVFIIGIALSEKMLLRLAEDFGGVNANVVENPYIVSELQAFTVLFILALCATLLLQLWFFEVIYRFREFLRDRENSFSFNLEGVFQTASSVYGTSVEELDIVSGPPGYNTLK
;
A
#
# COMPACT_ATOMS: atom_id res chain seq x y z
N ASN A 1 2.44 11.25 18.66
CA ASN A 1 3.70 10.51 18.44
C ASN A 1 3.50 9.15 19.07
N ASP A 2 2.70 8.30 18.43
CA ASP A 2 2.12 7.11 19.06
C ASP A 2 2.83 5.85 18.53
N ALA A 3 3.18 4.92 19.42
CA ALA A 3 4.02 3.76 19.11
C ALA A 3 3.40 2.81 18.07
N LYS A 4 2.06 2.88 17.91
CA LYS A 4 1.28 2.13 16.91
C LYS A 4 1.67 2.44 15.46
N TYR A 5 2.28 3.60 15.18
CA TYR A 5 2.56 4.09 13.82
C TYR A 5 4.03 4.03 13.41
N HIS A 6 4.83 3.22 14.09
CA HIS A 6 6.21 2.96 13.69
C HIS A 6 6.32 1.59 13.03
N VAL A 7 6.90 1.55 11.83
CA VAL A 7 7.21 0.32 11.08
C VAL A 7 8.74 0.17 11.01
N CYS A 8 9.26 -1.06 10.93
CA CYS A 8 10.66 -1.41 11.15
C CYS A 8 11.13 -1.08 12.59
N CYS A 9 10.86 -2.00 13.52
CA CYS A 9 11.40 -2.00 14.89
C CYS A 9 11.22 -0.70 15.70
N GLY A 10 10.15 0.06 15.47
CA GLY A 10 9.92 1.29 16.23
C GLY A 10 10.73 2.50 15.77
N SER A 11 11.52 2.41 14.69
CA SER A 11 12.40 3.52 14.28
C SER A 11 11.83 4.39 13.15
N VAL A 12 10.95 3.89 12.28
CA VAL A 12 10.46 4.65 11.12
C VAL A 12 8.98 4.98 11.26
N HIS A 13 8.67 6.28 11.36
CA HIS A 13 7.30 6.77 11.33
C HIS A 13 6.64 6.36 10.01
N ILE A 14 5.40 5.85 10.07
CA ILE A 14 4.69 5.23 8.94
C ILE A 14 4.62 6.11 7.67
N LYS A 15 4.66 7.44 7.85
CA LYS A 15 4.75 8.43 6.77
C LYS A 15 6.00 8.26 5.90
N ILE A 16 7.16 8.03 6.53
CA ILE A 16 8.45 7.87 5.84
C ILE A 16 8.47 6.53 5.12
N ALA A 17 8.01 5.46 5.77
CA ALA A 17 7.91 4.13 5.16
C ALA A 17 7.01 4.14 3.91
N ALA A 18 5.83 4.76 3.98
CA ALA A 18 4.92 4.86 2.83
C ALA A 18 5.53 5.65 1.65
N ARG A 19 6.30 6.71 1.92
CA ARG A 19 7.01 7.48 0.88
C ARG A 19 8.09 6.63 0.21
N VAL A 20 8.90 5.92 1.00
CA VAL A 20 9.94 5.03 0.46
C VAL A 20 9.31 3.94 -0.41
N VAL A 21 8.26 3.26 0.07
CA VAL A 21 7.56 2.22 -0.72
C VAL A 21 7.04 2.79 -2.04
N SER A 22 6.43 3.97 -2.02
CA SER A 22 5.90 4.59 -3.24
C SER A 22 6.98 4.93 -4.28
N LEU A 23 8.17 5.37 -3.84
CA LEU A 23 9.30 5.64 -4.72
C LEU A 23 9.93 4.35 -5.26
N VAL A 24 10.04 3.31 -4.42
CA VAL A 24 10.55 2.00 -4.84
C VAL A 24 9.65 1.37 -5.90
N CYS A 25 8.32 1.48 -5.79
CA CYS A 25 7.40 0.99 -6.81
C CYS A 25 7.63 1.66 -8.18
N ILE A 26 7.86 2.98 -8.21
CA ILE A 26 8.16 3.70 -9.46
C ILE A 26 9.51 3.29 -10.03
N ALA A 27 10.54 3.18 -9.18
CA ALA A 27 11.88 2.75 -9.61
C ALA A 27 11.84 1.33 -10.20
N ALA A 28 11.14 0.40 -9.55
CA ALA A 28 10.97 -0.96 -10.03
C ALA A 28 10.22 -1.01 -11.37
N ALA A 29 9.17 -0.18 -11.54
CA ALA A 29 8.44 -0.08 -12.81
C ALA A 29 9.35 0.42 -13.95
N PHE A 30 10.22 1.39 -13.67
CA PHE A 30 11.18 1.90 -14.64
C PHE A 30 12.23 0.85 -15.02
N CYS A 31 12.81 0.15 -14.04
CA CYS A 31 13.74 -0.95 -14.28
C CYS A 31 13.11 -2.04 -15.16
N ASN A 32 11.84 -2.38 -14.92
CA ASN A 32 11.11 -3.39 -15.70
C ASN A 32 10.95 -2.97 -17.18
N VAL A 33 10.66 -1.70 -17.46
CA VAL A 33 10.56 -1.19 -18.83
C VAL A 33 11.90 -1.24 -19.55
N VAL A 34 12.98 -0.82 -18.89
CA VAL A 34 14.33 -0.86 -19.47
C VAL A 34 14.71 -2.30 -19.80
N TYR A 35 14.47 -3.22 -18.88
CA TYR A 35 14.73 -4.65 -19.08
C TYR A 35 13.91 -5.25 -20.23
N ALA A 36 12.61 -4.97 -20.27
CA ALA A 36 11.72 -5.48 -21.31
C ALA A 36 12.09 -4.98 -22.70
N THR A 37 12.54 -3.72 -22.80
CA THR A 37 12.95 -3.10 -24.06
C THR A 37 14.20 -3.78 -24.63
N ALA A 38 15.07 -4.34 -23.79
CA ALA A 38 16.28 -5.04 -24.22
C ALA A 38 16.02 -6.45 -24.80
N ARG A 39 14.85 -7.06 -24.57
CA ARG A 39 14.56 -8.45 -24.96
C ARG A 39 13.76 -8.62 -26.26
N GLY A 40 13.17 -7.55 -26.79
CA GLY A 40 12.50 -7.57 -28.10
C GLY A 40 11.28 -6.65 -28.21
N ILE A 41 10.92 -6.28 -29.44
CA ILE A 41 9.89 -5.27 -29.74
C ILE A 41 8.50 -5.66 -29.19
N THR A 42 8.08 -6.91 -29.34
CA THR A 42 6.76 -7.37 -28.85
C THR A 42 6.65 -7.30 -27.32
N VAL A 43 7.72 -7.69 -26.62
CA VAL A 43 7.81 -7.64 -25.15
C VAL A 43 7.89 -6.19 -24.68
N ALA A 44 8.57 -5.32 -25.43
CA ALA A 44 8.65 -3.89 -25.17
C ALA A 44 7.27 -3.22 -25.25
N PHE A 45 6.48 -3.45 -26.31
CA PHE A 45 5.15 -2.87 -26.46
C PHE A 45 4.21 -3.26 -25.32
N TYR A 46 4.16 -4.55 -24.95
CA TYR A 46 3.35 -5.01 -23.81
C TYR A 46 3.79 -4.35 -22.49
N SER A 47 5.10 -4.21 -22.30
CA SER A 47 5.66 -3.61 -21.08
C SER A 47 5.43 -2.11 -21.01
N TRP A 48 5.42 -1.41 -22.15
CA TRP A 48 5.09 0.02 -22.21
C TRP A 48 3.63 0.30 -21.88
N VAL A 49 2.70 -0.51 -22.41
CA VAL A 49 1.28 -0.42 -22.06
C VAL A 49 1.07 -0.69 -20.57
N SER A 50 1.69 -1.76 -20.05
CA SER A 50 1.65 -2.10 -18.63
C SER A 50 2.28 -1.02 -17.74
N PHE A 51 3.35 -0.37 -18.21
CA PHE A 51 3.99 0.72 -17.50
C PHE A 51 3.14 1.98 -17.47
N SER A 52 2.49 2.34 -18.57
CA SER A 52 1.55 3.46 -18.61
C SER A 52 0.46 3.27 -17.55
N PHE A 53 -0.12 2.07 -17.49
CA PHE A 53 -1.12 1.72 -16.48
C PHE A 53 -0.56 1.74 -15.05
N ALA A 54 0.62 1.15 -14.83
CA ALA A 54 1.28 1.15 -13.53
C ALA A 54 1.66 2.56 -13.05
N SER A 55 2.08 3.44 -13.97
CA SER A 55 2.44 4.83 -13.67
C SER A 55 1.24 5.64 -13.17
N ALA A 56 0.03 5.35 -13.67
CA ALA A 56 -1.19 5.97 -13.17
C ALA A 56 -1.48 5.51 -11.73
N ILE A 57 -1.39 4.21 -11.44
CA ILE A 57 -1.66 3.66 -10.10
C ILE A 57 -0.61 4.12 -9.10
N PHE A 58 0.67 4.03 -9.44
CA PHE A 58 1.76 4.48 -8.57
C PHE A 58 1.79 6.01 -8.45
N GLY A 59 1.41 6.74 -9.49
CA GLY A 59 1.22 8.19 -9.43
C GLY A 59 0.10 8.58 -8.47
N CYS A 60 -1.05 7.89 -8.51
CA CYS A 60 -2.12 8.05 -7.52
C CYS A 60 -1.63 7.71 -6.10
N LEU A 61 -0.85 6.65 -5.93
CA LEU A 61 -0.27 6.28 -4.64
C LEU A 61 0.65 7.39 -4.11
N VAL A 62 1.61 7.87 -4.90
CA VAL A 62 2.52 8.95 -4.52
C VAL A 62 1.72 10.21 -4.16
N TYR A 63 0.78 10.61 -5.00
CA TYR A 63 -0.07 11.76 -4.71
C TYR A 63 -0.85 11.58 -3.40
N GLY A 64 -1.47 10.41 -3.20
CA GLY A 64 -2.20 10.08 -1.97
C GLY A 64 -1.31 10.09 -0.73
N VAL A 65 -0.07 9.61 -0.85
CA VAL A 65 0.91 9.58 0.24
C VAL A 65 1.41 10.98 0.61
N PHE A 66 1.73 11.81 -0.38
CA PHE A 66 2.25 13.16 -0.15
C PHE A 66 1.18 14.17 0.26
N LYS A 67 -0.03 14.07 -0.32
CA LYS A 67 -1.17 14.93 0.04
C LYS A 67 -2.00 14.37 1.20
N GLU A 68 -1.61 13.22 1.76
CA GLU A 68 -2.30 12.56 2.87
C GLU A 68 -3.80 12.35 2.60
N LYS A 69 -4.16 12.04 1.34
CA LYS A 69 -5.55 11.82 0.92
C LYS A 69 -5.85 10.33 0.77
N ARG A 70 -6.75 9.83 1.61
CA ARG A 70 -7.10 8.41 1.73
C ARG A 70 -7.64 7.80 0.42
N ILE A 71 -8.39 8.56 -0.37
CA ILE A 71 -9.12 8.05 -1.53
C ILE A 71 -8.19 7.60 -2.67
N TYR A 72 -7.03 8.26 -2.81
CA TYR A 72 -6.05 7.96 -3.86
C TYR A 72 -5.20 6.72 -3.59
N MET A 73 -5.27 6.16 -2.38
CA MET A 73 -4.57 4.90 -2.01
C MET A 73 -5.37 3.65 -2.35
N LEU A 74 -6.68 3.78 -2.51
CA LEU A 74 -7.58 2.67 -2.80
C LEU A 74 -7.23 1.91 -4.10
N PRO A 75 -6.99 2.58 -5.26
CA PRO A 75 -6.66 1.86 -6.48
C PRO A 75 -5.40 1.01 -6.33
N TYR A 76 -4.37 1.53 -5.65
CA TYR A 76 -3.16 0.77 -5.36
C TYR A 76 -3.45 -0.47 -4.50
N LEU A 77 -4.22 -0.33 -3.41
CA LEU A 77 -4.52 -1.46 -2.53
C LEU A 77 -5.31 -2.57 -3.24
N LEU A 78 -6.26 -2.21 -4.10
CA LEU A 78 -7.02 -3.18 -4.90
C LEU A 78 -6.11 -3.93 -5.89
N PHE A 79 -5.27 -3.18 -6.62
CA PHE A 79 -4.32 -3.78 -7.55
C PHE A 79 -3.25 -4.62 -6.87
N GLN A 80 -2.77 -4.18 -5.71
CA GLN A 80 -1.79 -4.90 -4.92
C GLN A 80 -2.37 -6.21 -4.39
N ALA A 81 -3.61 -6.23 -3.90
CA ALA A 81 -4.30 -7.45 -3.47
C ALA A 81 -4.49 -8.44 -4.63
N ALA A 82 -4.90 -7.95 -5.80
CA ALA A 82 -4.99 -8.78 -7.01
C ALA A 82 -3.60 -9.31 -7.43
N SER A 83 -2.56 -8.49 -7.34
CA SER A 83 -1.17 -8.90 -7.64
C SER A 83 -0.69 -10.01 -6.70
N ILE A 84 -0.97 -9.90 -5.39
CA ILE A 84 -0.63 -10.94 -4.41
C ILE A 84 -1.29 -12.28 -4.76
N ALA A 85 -2.59 -12.24 -5.11
CA ALA A 85 -3.33 -13.44 -5.52
C ALA A 85 -2.73 -14.06 -6.80
N MET A 86 -2.40 -13.24 -7.80
CA MET A 86 -1.77 -13.70 -9.04
C MET A 86 -0.39 -14.31 -8.78
N THR A 87 0.46 -13.68 -7.95
CA THR A 87 1.78 -14.21 -7.59
C THR A 87 1.67 -15.53 -6.83
N ALA A 88 0.70 -15.67 -5.93
CA ALA A 88 0.43 -16.95 -5.25
C ALA A 88 0.02 -18.04 -6.25
N ILE A 89 -0.90 -17.75 -7.17
CA ILE A 89 -1.32 -18.69 -8.23
C ILE A 89 -0.12 -19.06 -9.11
N SER A 90 0.69 -18.10 -9.53
CA SER A 90 1.90 -18.36 -10.32
C SER A 90 2.88 -19.29 -9.61
N LEU A 91 3.04 -19.15 -8.29
CA LEU A 91 3.86 -20.04 -7.47
C LEU A 91 3.29 -21.47 -7.48
N PHE A 92 1.97 -21.63 -7.30
CA PHE A 92 1.33 -22.95 -7.38
C PHE A 92 1.47 -23.58 -8.77
N VAL A 93 1.22 -22.82 -9.84
CA VAL A 93 1.37 -23.27 -11.22
C VAL A 93 2.82 -23.67 -11.50
N PHE A 94 3.80 -22.94 -10.98
CA PHE A 94 5.20 -23.28 -11.13
C PHE A 94 5.55 -24.61 -10.43
N ILE A 95 5.11 -24.81 -9.18
CA ILE A 95 5.34 -26.07 -8.45
C ILE A 95 4.69 -27.26 -9.16
N ILE A 96 3.47 -27.11 -9.66
CA ILE A 96 2.80 -28.16 -10.43
C ILE A 96 3.51 -28.38 -11.78
N GLY A 97 3.94 -27.29 -12.43
CA GLY A 97 4.61 -27.30 -13.72
C GLY A 97 5.93 -28.07 -13.69
N ILE A 98 6.75 -27.87 -12.66
CA ILE A 98 8.00 -28.64 -12.47
C ILE A 98 7.72 -30.12 -12.18
N ALA A 99 6.59 -30.45 -11.52
CA ALA A 99 6.22 -31.82 -11.22
C ALA A 99 5.70 -32.58 -12.44
N LEU A 100 5.11 -31.88 -13.42
CA LEU A 100 4.47 -32.49 -14.58
C LEU A 100 5.30 -32.42 -15.88
N SER A 101 6.21 -31.44 -16.01
CA SER A 101 6.93 -31.22 -17.27
C SER A 101 8.32 -30.60 -17.09
N GLU A 102 9.36 -31.41 -17.33
CA GLU A 102 10.76 -30.97 -17.37
C GLU A 102 11.02 -29.92 -18.48
N LYS A 103 10.26 -29.98 -19.58
CA LYS A 103 10.37 -29.03 -20.70
C LYS A 103 9.95 -27.61 -20.32
N MET A 104 9.03 -27.47 -19.36
CA MET A 104 8.61 -26.16 -18.87
C MET A 104 9.75 -25.50 -18.09
N LEU A 105 10.44 -26.26 -17.25
CA LEU A 105 11.56 -25.78 -16.45
C LEU A 105 12.75 -25.38 -17.31
N LEU A 106 13.09 -26.19 -18.33
CA LEU A 106 14.15 -25.88 -19.29
C LEU A 106 13.93 -24.58 -20.06
N ARG A 107 12.72 -24.38 -20.62
CA ARG A 107 12.38 -23.14 -21.32
C ARG A 107 12.42 -21.93 -20.38
N LEU A 108 11.94 -22.09 -19.14
CA LEU A 108 11.98 -21.00 -18.18
C LEU A 108 13.40 -20.65 -17.74
N ALA A 109 14.29 -21.65 -17.63
CA ALA A 109 15.70 -21.44 -17.31
C ALA A 109 16.47 -20.79 -18.47
N GLU A 110 16.14 -21.13 -19.71
CA GLU A 110 16.68 -20.48 -20.90
C GLU A 110 16.19 -19.03 -21.00
N ASP A 111 14.87 -18.82 -20.88
CA ASP A 111 14.25 -17.51 -20.98
C ASP A 111 14.64 -16.59 -19.81
N PHE A 112 14.52 -17.01 -18.56
CA PHE A 112 14.78 -16.14 -17.40
C PHE A 112 16.21 -16.24 -16.87
N GLY A 113 16.79 -17.43 -16.87
CA GLY A 113 18.11 -17.70 -16.30
C GLY A 113 19.27 -17.59 -17.30
N GLY A 114 18.99 -17.59 -18.61
CA GLY A 114 20.03 -17.63 -19.64
C GLY A 114 20.81 -18.94 -19.67
N VAL A 115 20.24 -20.03 -19.13
CA VAL A 115 20.86 -21.35 -19.09
C VAL A 115 20.91 -21.93 -20.51
N ASN A 116 22.09 -22.34 -20.97
CA ASN A 116 22.25 -22.97 -22.28
C ASN A 116 21.70 -24.41 -22.23
N ALA A 117 20.56 -24.64 -22.90
CA ALA A 117 19.86 -25.92 -22.89
C ALA A 117 20.56 -27.03 -23.72
N ASN A 118 21.67 -26.72 -24.40
CA ASN A 118 22.41 -27.67 -25.22
C ASN A 118 23.23 -28.64 -24.37
N VAL A 119 22.69 -29.85 -24.15
CA VAL A 119 23.30 -30.94 -23.37
C VAL A 119 24.70 -31.36 -23.87
N VAL A 120 24.99 -31.14 -25.17
CA VAL A 120 26.29 -31.46 -25.76
C VAL A 120 27.38 -30.48 -25.31
N GLU A 121 27.03 -29.22 -25.04
CA GLU A 121 27.95 -28.18 -24.61
C GLU A 121 28.05 -28.07 -23.09
N ASN A 122 26.99 -28.42 -22.35
CA ASN A 122 26.94 -28.25 -20.90
C ASN A 122 26.66 -29.57 -20.14
N PRO A 123 27.71 -30.27 -19.66
CA PRO A 123 27.54 -31.48 -18.86
C PRO A 123 26.97 -31.21 -17.45
N TYR A 124 26.91 -29.94 -17.01
CA TYR A 124 26.40 -29.54 -15.70
C TYR A 124 24.94 -29.06 -15.72
N ILE A 125 24.22 -29.27 -16.84
CA ILE A 125 22.86 -28.76 -17.05
C ILE A 125 21.88 -29.15 -15.94
N VAL A 126 21.99 -30.35 -15.36
CA VAL A 126 21.13 -30.81 -14.26
C VAL A 126 21.37 -29.98 -12.99
N SER A 127 22.63 -29.69 -12.67
CA SER A 127 23.00 -28.89 -11.50
C SER A 127 22.60 -27.42 -11.69
N GLU A 128 22.78 -26.87 -12.89
CA GLU A 128 22.36 -25.50 -13.22
C GLU A 128 20.83 -25.36 -13.16
N LEU A 129 20.10 -26.34 -13.68
CA LEU A 129 18.64 -26.35 -13.65
C LEU A 129 18.09 -26.45 -12.22
N GLN A 130 18.73 -27.27 -11.37
CA GLN A 130 18.38 -27.38 -9.96
C GLN A 130 18.66 -26.06 -9.22
N ALA A 131 19.82 -25.43 -9.46
CA ALA A 131 20.16 -24.14 -8.88
C ALA A 131 19.17 -23.04 -9.33
N PHE A 132 18.85 -23.00 -10.62
CA PHE A 132 17.83 -22.09 -11.17
C PHE A 132 16.48 -22.29 -10.49
N THR A 133 16.03 -23.54 -10.33
CA THR A 133 14.75 -23.86 -9.68
C THR A 133 14.69 -23.34 -8.25
N VAL A 134 15.73 -23.59 -7.45
CA VAL A 134 15.79 -23.15 -6.05
C VAL A 134 15.81 -21.62 -5.97
N LEU A 135 16.65 -20.96 -6.77
CA LEU A 135 16.73 -19.50 -6.82
C LEU A 135 15.42 -18.87 -7.28
N PHE A 136 14.74 -19.48 -8.25
CA PHE A 136 13.46 -18.98 -8.78
C PHE A 136 12.34 -19.09 -7.74
N ILE A 137 12.26 -20.21 -7.00
CA ILE A 137 11.30 -20.37 -5.90
C ILE A 137 11.59 -19.35 -4.80
N LEU A 138 12.86 -19.19 -4.40
CA LEU A 138 13.26 -18.20 -3.40
C LEU A 138 12.90 -16.77 -3.84
N ALA A 139 13.11 -16.43 -5.11
CA ALA A 139 12.76 -15.13 -5.68
C ALA A 139 11.25 -14.88 -5.68
N LEU A 140 10.44 -15.89 -6.03
CA LEU A 140 8.97 -15.80 -5.98
C LEU A 140 8.47 -15.62 -4.53
N CYS A 141 9.00 -16.40 -3.59
CA CYS A 141 8.68 -16.27 -2.17
C CYS A 141 9.07 -14.88 -1.62
N ALA A 142 10.28 -14.40 -1.94
CA ALA A 142 10.74 -13.08 -1.52
C ALA A 142 9.85 -11.97 -2.10
N THR A 143 9.43 -12.11 -3.36
CA THR A 143 8.52 -11.17 -4.03
C THR A 143 7.14 -11.16 -3.38
N LEU A 144 6.59 -12.33 -3.04
CA LEU A 144 5.31 -12.44 -2.33
C LEU A 144 5.37 -11.78 -0.95
N LEU A 145 6.43 -12.04 -0.18
CA LEU A 145 6.64 -11.42 1.13
C LEU A 145 6.79 -9.89 1.00
N LEU A 146 7.52 -9.42 0.00
CA LEU A 146 7.67 -7.98 -0.28
C LEU A 146 6.32 -7.34 -0.63
N GLN A 147 5.51 -8.01 -1.47
CA GLN A 147 4.18 -7.52 -1.84
C GLN A 147 3.24 -7.42 -0.63
N LEU A 148 3.25 -8.43 0.25
CA LEU A 148 2.50 -8.43 1.51
C LEU A 148 2.97 -7.30 2.43
N TRP A 149 4.28 -7.08 2.53
CA TRP A 149 4.83 -6.00 3.33
C TRP A 149 4.43 -4.63 2.80
N PHE A 150 4.51 -4.40 1.49
CA PHE A 150 4.04 -3.15 0.88
C PHE A 150 2.55 -2.92 1.09
N PHE A 151 1.73 -3.98 0.96
CA PHE A 151 0.30 -3.91 1.23
C PHE A 151 0.04 -3.48 2.68
N GLU A 152 0.70 -4.12 3.64
CA GLU A 152 0.57 -3.79 5.07
C GLU A 152 0.98 -2.35 5.38
N VAL A 153 2.10 -1.88 4.84
CA VAL A 153 2.60 -0.51 5.05
C VAL A 153 1.57 0.52 4.55
N ILE A 154 1.06 0.36 3.33
CA ILE A 154 0.09 1.30 2.77
C ILE A 154 -1.28 1.17 3.43
N TYR A 155 -1.69 -0.04 3.81
CA TYR A 155 -2.94 -0.27 4.54
C TYR A 155 -2.92 0.42 5.91
N ARG A 156 -1.87 0.21 6.72
CA ARG A 156 -1.71 0.89 8.00
C ARG A 156 -1.59 2.40 7.85
N PHE A 157 -0.97 2.88 6.77
CA PHE A 157 -0.91 4.31 6.49
C PHE A 157 -2.32 4.89 6.21
N ARG A 158 -3.14 4.15 5.46
CA ARG A 158 -4.54 4.50 5.20
C ARG A 158 -5.38 4.51 6.48
N GLU A 159 -5.14 3.57 7.39
CA GLU A 159 -5.81 3.50 8.70
C GLU A 159 -5.39 4.68 9.59
N PHE A 160 -4.10 5.00 9.65
CA PHE A 160 -3.60 6.19 10.35
C PHE A 160 -4.29 7.48 9.90
N LEU A 161 -4.50 7.65 8.59
CA LEU A 161 -5.22 8.82 8.08
C LEU A 161 -6.69 8.82 8.49
N ARG A 162 -7.35 7.66 8.47
CA ARG A 162 -8.75 7.52 8.92
C ARG A 162 -8.90 7.90 10.40
N ASP A 163 -8.01 7.39 11.25
CA ASP A 163 -8.06 7.66 12.69
C ASP A 163 -7.83 9.14 12.98
N ARG A 164 -6.92 9.77 12.22
CA ARG A 164 -6.71 11.22 12.30
C ARG A 164 -7.94 12.02 11.90
N GLU A 165 -8.60 11.67 10.78
CA GLU A 165 -9.83 12.34 10.31
C GLU A 165 -10.96 12.23 11.34
N ASN A 166 -11.16 11.05 11.92
CA ASN A 166 -12.20 10.81 12.94
C ASN A 166 -11.92 11.56 14.26
N SER A 167 -10.65 11.72 14.62
CA SER A 167 -10.25 12.45 15.83
C SER A 167 -10.50 13.96 15.69
N PHE A 168 -10.38 14.49 14.48
CA PHE A 168 -10.69 15.91 14.20
C PHE A 168 -12.19 16.18 14.22
N SER A 169 -13.03 15.29 13.67
CA SER A 169 -14.48 15.49 13.67
C SER A 169 -15.07 15.51 15.08
N PHE A 170 -14.59 14.64 15.98
CA PHE A 170 -15.06 14.60 17.37
C PHE A 170 -14.72 15.86 18.17
N ASN A 171 -13.53 16.45 17.94
CA ASN A 171 -13.15 17.71 18.58
C ASN A 171 -14.01 18.90 18.09
N LEU A 172 -14.37 18.92 16.81
CA LEU A 172 -15.21 19.99 16.24
C LEU A 172 -16.66 19.90 16.74
N GLU A 173 -17.23 18.70 16.80
CA GLU A 173 -18.57 18.48 17.35
C GLU A 173 -18.65 18.95 18.81
N GLY A 174 -17.66 18.61 19.63
CA GLY A 174 -17.57 19.05 21.02
C GLY A 174 -17.41 20.57 21.18
N VAL A 175 -16.60 21.21 20.33
CA VAL A 175 -16.46 22.69 20.32
C VAL A 175 -17.76 23.37 19.90
N PHE A 176 -18.48 22.87 18.89
CA PHE A 176 -19.77 23.44 18.48
C PHE A 176 -20.88 23.23 19.51
N GLN A 177 -20.93 22.08 20.19
CA GLN A 177 -21.86 21.85 21.30
C GLN A 177 -21.53 22.73 22.52
N THR A 178 -20.24 22.94 22.82
CA THR A 178 -19.83 23.82 23.90
C THR A 178 -20.17 25.28 23.56
N ALA A 179 -19.87 25.73 22.33
CA ALA A 179 -20.20 27.07 21.88
C ALA A 179 -21.71 27.33 21.84
N SER A 180 -22.53 26.37 21.41
CA SER A 180 -23.99 26.51 21.42
C SER A 180 -24.57 26.54 22.84
N SER A 181 -23.99 25.80 23.79
CA SER A 181 -24.39 25.87 25.20
C SER A 181 -24.03 27.21 25.85
N VAL A 182 -22.89 27.81 25.50
CA VAL A 182 -22.46 29.11 26.04
C VAL A 182 -23.32 30.27 25.48
N TYR A 183 -23.73 30.20 24.21
CA TYR A 183 -24.65 31.19 23.62
C TYR A 183 -26.14 30.95 23.98
N GLY A 184 -26.50 29.77 24.48
CA GLY A 184 -27.85 29.46 24.96
C GLY A 184 -28.15 29.93 26.38
N THR A 185 -27.14 30.40 27.13
CA THR A 185 -27.29 30.70 28.57
C THR A 185 -27.56 32.19 28.87
N SER A 186 -27.80 33.05 27.88
CA SER A 186 -27.90 34.51 28.11
C SER A 186 -29.27 35.16 27.88
N VAL A 187 -30.38 34.41 27.88
CA VAL A 187 -31.72 35.01 27.65
C VAL A 187 -32.70 34.81 28.82
N GLU A 188 -32.46 33.87 29.74
CA GLU A 188 -33.42 33.60 30.85
C GLU A 188 -32.98 34.11 32.23
N GLU A 189 -31.78 34.68 32.40
CA GLU A 189 -31.30 35.16 33.71
C GLU A 189 -31.43 36.69 33.93
N LEU A 190 -32.11 37.43 33.05
CA LEU A 190 -32.17 38.91 33.13
C LEU A 190 -33.51 39.53 33.53
N ASP A 191 -34.53 38.75 33.84
CA ASP A 191 -35.76 39.23 34.47
C ASP A 191 -35.98 38.43 35.75
N ILE A 192 -35.68 38.99 36.93
CA ILE A 192 -36.59 39.20 38.08
C ILE A 192 -35.77 39.84 39.23
N VAL A 193 -35.38 41.11 39.13
CA VAL A 193 -35.15 41.96 40.33
C VAL A 193 -35.71 43.35 40.06
N SER A 194 -37.02 43.52 40.27
CA SER A 194 -37.59 44.82 40.68
C SER A 194 -39.04 44.66 41.13
N GLY A 195 -39.28 44.75 42.43
CA GLY A 195 -40.60 44.97 43.01
C GLY A 195 -40.50 46.02 44.12
N PRO A 196 -41.12 47.21 43.99
CA PRO A 196 -41.16 48.23 45.05
C PRO A 196 -42.38 48.03 45.99
N PRO A 197 -42.47 48.79 47.11
CA PRO A 197 -42.83 48.26 48.42
C PRO A 197 -44.34 48.34 48.76
N GLY A 198 -44.84 47.31 49.46
CA GLY A 198 -46.16 47.32 50.08
C GLY A 198 -46.10 47.88 51.51
N TYR A 199 -46.64 49.08 51.71
CA TYR A 199 -46.95 49.66 53.02
C TYR A 199 -48.21 49.02 53.65
N ASN A 200 -48.28 49.14 54.98
CA ASN A 200 -49.42 49.08 55.92
C ASN A 200 -49.34 47.90 56.90
N THR A 201 -49.58 47.99 58.22
CA THR A 201 -49.78 49.06 59.24
C THR A 201 -49.93 48.31 60.57
N LEU A 202 -49.40 48.86 61.68
CA LEU A 202 -49.89 48.78 63.07
C LEU A 202 -50.53 47.45 63.59
N LYS A 203 -49.78 46.72 64.41
CA LYS A 203 -50.01 46.61 65.87
C LYS A 203 -48.86 45.87 66.55
#